data_AF-A0A9P7S168-F1
#
_entry.id   AF-A0A9P7S168-F1
#
_cell.length_a   1.000
_cell.length_b   1.000
_cell.length_c   1.000
_cell.angle_alpha   90.00
_cell.angle_beta   90.00
_cell.angle_gamma   90.00
#
_symmetry.space_group_name_H-M   'P 1'
#
loop_
_entity.id
_entity.type
_entity.pdbx_description
1 polymer ?
#
loop_
_entity_poly.entity_id
_entity_poly.type
_entity_poly.pdbx_seq_one_letter_code
_entity_poly.pdbx_strand_id
1 'polypeptide(L)'
;MITGLYRTTLRTAQSFNSYNFRNYFLRRTHDVFRTMQSETNADKLRSLFQEANAELAVIRRSAIVNQIYGGPKLVIEATLPEQEGVERSVL
;
A
#
# COMPACT_ATOMS: atom_id res chain seq x y z
N MET A 1 4.80 17.12 1.82
CA MET A 1 4.02 16.73 0.63
C MET A 1 4.20 15.25 0.27
N ILE A 2 5.43 14.77 0.05
CA ILE A 2 5.72 13.36 -0.30
C ILE A 2 5.28 12.36 0.79
N THR A 3 5.49 12.68 2.06
CA THR A 3 5.07 11.84 3.20
C THR A 3 3.55 11.66 3.31
N GLY A 4 2.77 12.68 2.92
CA GLY A 4 1.30 12.61 2.89
C GLY A 4 0.79 11.70 1.78
N LEU A 5 1.38 11.81 0.58
CA LEU A 5 1.07 10.91 -0.52
C LEU A 5 1.41 9.47 -0.16
N TYR A 6 2.61 9.21 0.36
CA TYR A 6 3.04 7.89 0.82
C TYR A 6 2.05 7.24 1.80
N ARG A 7 1.66 7.97 2.86
CA ARG A 7 0.69 7.47 3.85
C ARG A 7 -0.68 7.17 3.22
N THR A 8 -1.11 7.99 2.27
CA THR A 8 -2.40 7.82 1.58
C THR A 8 -2.37 6.60 0.66
N THR A 9 -1.28 6.41 -0.08
CA THR A 9 -1.08 5.24 -0.94
C THR A 9 -1.00 3.96 -0.11
N LEU A 10 -0.25 3.95 1.00
CA LEU A 10 -0.19 2.79 1.90
C LEU A 10 -1.57 2.41 2.47
N ARG A 11 -2.35 3.39 2.96
CA ARG A 11 -3.71 3.14 3.45
C ARG A 11 -4.62 2.56 2.36
N THR A 12 -4.49 3.05 1.14
CA THR A 12 -5.27 2.55 0.01
C THR A 12 -4.83 1.12 -0.36
N ALA A 13 -3.52 0.83 -0.37
CA ALA A 13 -2.99 -0.51 -0.58
C ALA A 13 -3.42 -1.51 0.52
N GLN A 14 -3.58 -1.06 1.76
CA GLN A 14 -4.09 -1.91 2.86
C GLN A 14 -5.58 -2.24 2.73
N SER A 15 -6.35 -1.40 2.04
CA SER A 15 -7.81 -1.60 1.87
C SER A 15 -8.17 -2.75 0.92
N PHE A 16 -7.20 -3.33 0.21
CA PHE A 16 -7.43 -4.51 -0.62
C PHE A 16 -7.77 -5.72 0.24
N ASN A 17 -8.85 -6.40 -0.13
CA ASN A 17 -9.29 -7.61 0.55
C ASN A 17 -8.36 -8.79 0.25
N SER A 18 -7.91 -8.92 -1.01
CA SER A 18 -7.03 -10.01 -1.43
C SER A 18 -5.58 -9.79 -1.00
N TYR A 19 -4.98 -10.84 -0.38
CA TYR A 19 -3.58 -10.88 0.03
C TYR A 19 -2.60 -10.41 -1.06
N ASN A 20 -2.74 -10.96 -2.27
CA ASN A 20 -1.77 -10.73 -3.35
C ASN A 20 -1.69 -9.24 -3.73
N PHE A 21 -2.84 -8.60 -3.93
CA PHE A 21 -2.89 -7.18 -4.28
C PHE A 21 -2.39 -6.31 -3.11
N ARG A 22 -2.82 -6.60 -1.89
CA ARG A 22 -2.38 -5.87 -0.69
C ARG A 22 -0.85 -5.87 -0.57
N ASN A 23 -0.23 -7.05 -0.60
CA ASN A 23 1.23 -7.17 -0.45
C ASN A 23 1.99 -6.60 -1.66
N TYR A 24 1.49 -6.80 -2.88
CA TYR A 24 2.10 -6.24 -4.08
C TYR A 24 2.12 -4.71 -4.03
N PHE A 25 0.97 -4.07 -3.77
CA PHE A 25 0.89 -2.61 -3.73
C PHE A 25 1.64 -2.00 -2.55
N LEU A 26 1.69 -2.68 -1.40
CA LEU A 26 2.53 -2.26 -0.28
C LEU A 26 4.01 -2.22 -0.68
N ARG A 27 4.54 -3.35 -1.20
CA ARG A 27 5.95 -3.44 -1.64
C ARG A 27 6.26 -2.42 -2.73
N ARG A 28 5.40 -2.33 -3.76
CA ARG A 28 5.56 -1.37 -4.86
C ARG A 28 5.60 0.07 -4.34
N THR A 29 4.73 0.42 -3.39
CA THR A 29 4.73 1.76 -2.77
C THR A 29 6.06 2.02 -2.05
N HIS A 30 6.58 1.06 -1.29
CA HIS A 30 7.89 1.22 -0.66
C HIS A 30 9.01 1.44 -1.68
N ASP A 31 9.06 0.63 -2.74
CA ASP A 31 10.11 0.69 -3.76
C ASP A 31 10.09 2.03 -4.53
N VAL A 32 8.90 2.51 -4.91
CA VAL A 32 8.72 3.78 -5.61
C VAL A 32 9.15 4.96 -4.73
N PHE A 33 8.71 5.00 -3.47
CA PHE A 33 9.03 6.12 -2.58
C PHE A 33 10.49 6.10 -2.12
N ARG A 34 11.12 4.93 -2.02
CA ARG A 34 12.57 4.82 -1.78
C ARG A 34 13.35 5.38 -2.97
N THR A 35 12.91 5.11 -4.19
CA THR A 35 13.52 5.66 -5.41
C THR A 35 13.36 7.19 -5.46
N MET A 36 12.18 7.71 -5.13
CA MET A 36 11.95 9.16 -5.02
C MET A 36 12.82 9.81 -3.95
N GLN A 37 13.11 9.12 -2.85
CA GLN A 37 13.97 9.64 -1.78
C GLN A 37 15.44 9.73 -2.20
N SER A 38 15.91 8.82 -3.06
CA SER A 38 17.28 8.85 -3.60
C SER A 38 17.47 9.83 -4.77
N GLU A 39 16.39 10.29 -5.40
CA GLU A 39 16.49 11.18 -6.56
C GLU A 39 16.80 12.61 -6.12
N THR A 40 17.80 13.23 -6.77
CA THR A 40 18.26 14.59 -6.44
C THR A 40 17.73 15.62 -7.44
N ASN A 41 17.35 15.19 -8.65
CA ASN A 41 16.83 16.08 -9.68
C ASN A 41 15.37 16.49 -9.38
N ALA A 42 15.14 17.80 -9.22
CA ALA A 42 13.83 18.36 -8.90
C ALA A 42 12.75 18.13 -9.98
N ASP A 43 13.12 18.15 -11.26
CA ASP A 43 12.17 17.96 -12.36
C ASP A 43 11.70 16.51 -12.44
N LYS A 44 12.63 15.56 -12.26
CA LYS A 44 12.31 14.13 -12.16
C LYS A 44 11.46 13.83 -10.93
N LEU A 45 11.77 14.45 -9.79
CA LEU A 45 10.97 14.27 -8.58
C LEU A 45 9.53 14.76 -8.79
N ARG A 46 9.35 15.87 -9.51
CA ARG A 46 8.02 16.39 -9.85
C ARG A 46 7.25 15.46 -10.78
N SER A 47 7.88 14.91 -11.81
CA SER A 47 7.22 13.95 -12.72
C SER A 47 6.83 12.67 -11.98
N LEU A 48 7.74 12.12 -11.17
CA LEU A 48 7.48 10.96 -10.32
C LEU A 48 6.31 11.21 -9.36
N PHE A 49 6.27 12.39 -8.73
CA PHE A 49 5.17 12.75 -7.84
C PHE A 49 3.82 12.82 -8.57
N GLN A 50 3.79 13.35 -9.79
CA GLN A 50 2.57 13.38 -10.62
C GLN A 50 2.12 11.97 -11.00
N GLU A 51 3.06 11.12 -11.39
CA GLU A 51 2.80 9.71 -11.71
C GLU A 51 2.23 8.96 -10.51
N ALA A 52 2.83 9.11 -9.33
CA ALA A 52 2.34 8.48 -8.10
C ALA A 52 0.94 8.96 -7.68
N ASN A 53 0.58 10.22 -7.96
CA ASN A 53 -0.79 10.69 -7.76
C ASN A 53 -1.78 10.06 -8.74
N ALA A 54 -1.40 9.90 -10.00
CA ALA A 54 -2.22 9.21 -10.99
C ALA A 54 -2.40 7.72 -10.61
N GLU A 55 -1.32 7.05 -10.19
CA GLU A 55 -1.35 5.68 -9.69
C GLU A 55 -2.26 5.56 -8.45
N LEU A 56 -2.21 6.49 -7.49
CA LEU A 56 -3.08 6.46 -6.32
C LEU A 56 -4.56 6.40 -6.71
N ALA A 57 -4.98 7.16 -7.72
CA ALA A 57 -6.35 7.13 -8.21
C ALA A 57 -6.73 5.76 -8.81
N VAL A 58 -5.79 5.11 -9.51
CA VAL A 58 -5.97 3.75 -10.04
C VAL A 58 -6.08 2.74 -8.90
N ILE A 59 -5.15 2.77 -7.95
CA ILE A 59 -5.12 1.85 -6.80
C ILE A 59 -6.43 1.96 -6.01
N ARG A 60 -6.95 3.17 -5.80
CA ARG A 60 -8.22 3.39 -5.10
C ARG A 60 -9.41 2.74 -5.83
N ARG A 61 -9.50 2.90 -7.15
CA ARG A 61 -10.58 2.24 -7.93
C ARG A 61 -10.44 0.73 -7.91
N SER A 62 -9.22 0.22 -8.06
CA SER A 62 -8.94 -1.22 -8.02
C SER A 62 -9.26 -1.83 -6.65
N ALA A 63 -9.01 -1.10 -5.57
CA ALA A 63 -9.37 -1.55 -4.22
C ALA A 63 -10.89 -1.70 -4.07
N ILE A 64 -11.67 -0.72 -4.55
CA ILE A 64 -13.14 -0.77 -4.52
C ILE A 64 -13.65 -1.97 -5.34
N VAL A 65 -13.15 -2.16 -6.56
CA VAL A 65 -13.54 -3.30 -7.41
C VAL A 65 -13.18 -4.63 -6.73
N ASN A 66 -12.00 -4.72 -6.12
CA ASN A 66 -11.57 -5.91 -5.39
C ASN A 66 -12.46 -6.21 -4.16
N GLN A 67 -12.98 -5.17 -3.50
CA GLN A 67 -13.93 -5.35 -2.40
C GLN A 67 -15.29 -5.85 -2.89
N ILE A 68 -15.80 -5.30 -4.00
CA ILE A 68 -17.10 -5.71 -4.59
C ILE A 68 -17.05 -7.15 -5.09
N TYR A 69 -15.95 -7.55 -5.73
CA TYR A 69 -15.77 -8.89 -6.30
C TYR A 69 -14.83 -9.76 -5.45
N GLY A 70 -14.77 -9.50 -4.15
CA GLY A 70 -13.91 -10.22 -3.22
C GLY A 70 -14.34 -11.69 -3.10
N GLY A 71 -13.45 -12.62 -3.48
CA GLY A 71 -13.64 -14.06 -3.29
C GLY A 71 -13.26 -14.54 -1.89
N PRO A 72 -13.40 -15.86 -1.62
CA PRO A 72 -12.94 -16.46 -0.37
C PRO A 72 -11.44 -16.23 -0.16
N LYS A 73 -11.07 -16.12 1.12
CA LYS A 73 -9.67 -15.92 1.53
C LYS A 73 -8.79 -17.07 1.05
N LEU A 74 -7.54 -16.76 0.71
CA LEU A 74 -6.58 -17.78 0.30
C LEU A 74 -6.21 -18.66 1.50
N VAL A 75 -5.80 -19.91 1.25
CA VAL A 75 -5.36 -20.85 2.31
C VAL A 75 -4.23 -20.25 3.17
N ILE A 76 -3.34 -19.47 2.55
CA ILE A 76 -2.23 -18.80 3.23
C ILE A 76 -2.68 -17.66 4.18
N GLU A 77 -3.90 -17.16 4.02
CA GLU A 77 -4.49 -16.18 4.95
C GLU A 77 -5.10 -16.87 6.18
N ALA A 78 -5.43 -18.17 6.11
CA ALA A 78 -6.06 -18.91 7.20
C ALA A 78 -5.04 -19.45 8.24
N THR A 79 -3.77 -19.55 7.87
CA THR A 79 -2.69 -20.10 8.73
C THR A 79 -1.88 -19.04 9.48
N LEU A 80 -2.12 -17.75 9.25
CA LEU A 80 -1.50 -16.69 10.03
C LEU A 80 -2.33 -16.47 11.30
N PRO A 81 -1.85 -16.84 12.50
CA PRO A 81 -2.54 -16.47 13.72
C PRO A 81 -2.61 -14.94 13.82
N GLU A 82 -3.77 -14.46 14.25
CA GLU A 82 -4.06 -13.05 14.52
C GLU A 82 -3.24 -12.56 15.73
N GLN A 83 -1.92 -12.46 15.59
CA GLN A 83 -1.04 -11.94 16.63
C GLN A 83 -0.63 -10.52 16.28
N GLU A 84 -1.24 -9.55 16.96
CA GLU A 84 -0.57 -8.46 17.68
C GLU A 84 -1.60 -7.65 18.51
N GLY A 85 -2.25 -8.33 19.47
CA GLY A 85 -2.62 -7.70 20.74
C GLY A 85 -1.46 -7.90 21.72
N VAL A 86 -0.31 -7.30 21.40
CA VAL A 86 0.93 -7.48 22.19
C VAL A 86 0.73 -6.85 23.56
N GLU A 87 0.70 -7.73 24.56
CA GLU A 87 1.08 -7.54 25.95
C GLU A 87 1.85 -6.23 26.21
N ARG A 88 1.11 -5.18 26.58
CA ARG A 88 1.64 -4.03 27.30
C ARG A 88 0.84 -3.84 28.57
N SER A 89 1.16 -4.62 29.60
CA SER A 89 1.15 -4.19 31.02
C SER A 89 1.10 -5.40 31.96
N VAL A 90 2.17 -6.17 32.06
CA VAL A 90 2.54 -6.87 33.31
C VAL A 90 4.00 -7.29 33.20
N LEU A 91 4.89 -6.31 33.34
CA LEU A 91 6.10 -6.37 34.17
C LEU A 91 6.38 -4.95 34.66
#